data_AF-A0A015LRK9-F1
#
_entry.id   AF-A0A015LRK9-F1
#
_cell.length_a   1.000
_cell.length_b   1.000
_cell.length_c   1.000
_cell.angle_alpha   90.00
_cell.angle_beta   90.00
_cell.angle_gamma   90.00
#
_symmetry.space_group_name_H-M   'P 1'
#
loop_
_entity.id
_entity.type
_entity.pdbx_description
1 polymer ?
#
loop_
_entity_poly.entity_id
_entity_poly.type
_entity_poly.pdbx_seq_one_letter_code
_entity_poly.pdbx_strand_id
1 'polypeptide(L)'
;MLQKNLDVTLIKVPAHADDPLNNHVYALAKAAHTDLYLSSHPSSELLAPCILQFNSLPVDMNIRKFIRDILDAKSLLTLAILPRFNSYSSTSDIDWACTKFCLNNNKQFVSHWNGRSEFCSFRIKLLLDMLPTLTTLQRRKPHLYNPSWLCPQCNSLPETLDHLWTCPYILPEFSLLITFKTLLLALRTNFLDKFLSASSLIPLPDSFAAEFTVLDCWNCDPPSIFCLRFTRGLIPISLTMFLGNYFSSFTIWSILDTPLHDFHFDLYVQIWLCRSIFFHHWESAQGITKKMKSSSLGPSSTFLPSSNIPFNTSTPSLATVSLDSWVSWVSFSIIRGGSWISHLDFWRRLTVQPLLRISFW
;
A
#
# COMPACT_ATOMS: atom_id res chain seq x y z
N MET A 1 13.69 -26.69 -40.87
CA MET A 1 13.15 -25.34 -40.65
C MET A 1 12.26 -24.98 -41.83
N LEU A 2 10.94 -24.96 -41.65
CA LEU A 2 9.97 -24.50 -42.66
C LEU A 2 9.49 -23.12 -42.21
N GLN A 3 10.13 -22.06 -42.70
CA GLN A 3 9.61 -20.69 -42.54
C GLN A 3 8.36 -20.57 -43.40
N LYS A 4 7.18 -20.54 -42.77
CA LYS A 4 5.96 -20.10 -43.43
C LYS A 4 5.98 -18.57 -43.46
N ASN A 5 6.42 -18.00 -44.57
CA ASN A 5 6.29 -16.58 -44.85
C ASN A 5 4.82 -16.26 -45.11
N LEU A 6 4.13 -15.75 -44.09
CA LEU A 6 2.79 -15.19 -44.21
C LEU A 6 2.93 -13.71 -44.59
N ASP A 7 2.46 -13.36 -45.78
CA ASP A 7 2.35 -11.98 -46.22
C ASP A 7 0.96 -11.46 -45.82
N VAL A 8 0.91 -10.53 -44.87
CA VAL A 8 -0.33 -10.00 -44.29
C VAL A 8 -0.55 -8.58 -44.80
N THR A 9 -1.58 -8.41 -45.62
CA THR A 9 -2.04 -7.10 -46.10
C THR A 9 -3.22 -6.63 -45.25
N LEU A 10 -3.04 -5.53 -44.52
CA LEU A 10 -4.11 -4.88 -43.78
C LEU A 10 -4.87 -3.91 -44.69
N ILE A 11 -6.09 -4.29 -45.06
CA ILE A 11 -6.99 -3.44 -45.84
C ILE A 11 -7.92 -2.73 -44.86
N LYS A 12 -7.80 -1.41 -44.77
CA LYS A 12 -8.74 -0.58 -44.00
C LYS A 12 -10.06 -0.52 -44.77
N VAL A 13 -11.04 -1.31 -44.36
CA VAL A 13 -12.41 -1.24 -44.88
C VAL A 13 -13.16 -0.14 -44.10
N PRO A 14 -13.59 0.96 -44.73
CA PRO A 14 -14.39 1.98 -44.06
C PRO A 14 -15.79 1.42 -43.77
N ALA A 15 -16.13 1.27 -42.49
CA ALA A 15 -17.49 0.96 -42.09
C ALA A 15 -18.38 2.20 -42.29
N HIS A 16 -19.51 2.04 -42.98
CA HIS A 16 -20.54 3.07 -43.16
C HIS A 16 -20.09 4.33 -43.93
N ALA A 17 -19.30 4.16 -45.01
CA ALA A 17 -18.88 5.27 -45.87
C ALA A 17 -20.05 5.99 -46.57
N ASP A 18 -21.21 5.34 -46.69
CA ASP A 18 -22.39 5.90 -47.37
C ASP A 18 -23.33 6.66 -46.42
N ASP A 19 -23.02 6.73 -45.12
CA ASP A 19 -23.80 7.49 -44.15
C ASP A 19 -23.22 8.92 -43.98
N PRO A 20 -23.92 9.96 -44.50
CA PRO A 20 -23.44 11.34 -44.43
C PRO A 20 -23.28 11.85 -42.99
N LEU A 21 -24.10 11.38 -42.06
CA LEU A 21 -24.05 11.79 -40.66
C LEU A 21 -22.84 11.18 -39.97
N ASN A 22 -22.55 9.91 -40.23
CA ASN A 22 -21.39 9.23 -39.66
C ASN A 22 -20.08 9.81 -40.21
N ASN A 23 -20.03 10.14 -41.50
CA ASN A 23 -18.90 10.84 -42.11
C ASN A 23 -18.68 12.24 -41.50
N HIS A 24 -19.76 12.97 -41.21
CA HIS A 24 -19.69 14.27 -40.55
C HIS A 24 -19.13 14.16 -39.13
N VAL A 25 -19.63 13.21 -38.33
CA VAL A 25 -19.13 12.94 -36.97
C VAL A 25 -17.65 12.52 -37.01
N TYR A 26 -17.25 11.68 -37.95
CA TYR A 26 -15.85 11.26 -38.12
C TYR A 26 -14.94 12.44 -38.49
N ALA A 27 -15.39 13.33 -39.37
CA ALA A 27 -14.65 14.54 -39.72
C ALA A 27 -14.49 15.49 -38.53
N LEU A 28 -15.54 15.69 -37.73
CA LEU A 28 -15.50 16.49 -36.51
C LEU A 28 -14.57 15.88 -35.46
N ALA A 29 -14.64 14.56 -35.25
CA ALA A 29 -13.76 13.85 -34.30
C ALA A 29 -12.29 13.94 -34.71
N LYS A 30 -12.00 13.87 -36.02
CA LYS A 30 -10.64 14.00 -36.55
C LYS A 30 -10.10 15.43 -36.43
N ALA A 31 -10.94 16.44 -36.62
CA ALA A 31 -10.58 17.85 -36.42
C ALA A 31 -10.27 18.16 -34.94
N ALA A 32 -11.06 17.60 -34.02
CA ALA A 32 -10.86 17.76 -32.57
C ALA A 32 -9.57 17.10 -32.04
N HIS A 33 -8.97 16.16 -32.77
CA HIS A 33 -7.72 15.49 -32.38
C HIS A 33 -6.48 16.40 -32.51
N THR A 34 -6.57 17.49 -33.26
CA THR A 34 -5.50 18.49 -33.45
C THR A 34 -5.59 19.68 -32.50
N ASP A 35 -6.68 19.83 -31.76
CA ASP A 35 -6.84 20.93 -30.80
C ASP A 35 -6.11 20.61 -29.49
N LEU A 36 -4.99 21.30 -29.28
CA LEU A 36 -4.19 21.27 -28.04
C LEU A 36 -4.91 21.87 -26.82
N TYR A 37 -6.16 22.29 -26.96
CA TYR A 37 -6.98 22.88 -25.91
C TYR A 37 -8.37 22.23 -25.87
N LEU A 38 -8.45 21.06 -25.26
CA LEU A 38 -9.70 20.68 -24.59
C LEU A 38 -9.84 21.56 -23.34
N SER A 39 -10.35 22.78 -23.53
CA SER A 39 -11.08 23.46 -22.46
C SER A 39 -12.39 22.69 -22.28
N SER A 40 -12.34 21.59 -21.54
CA SER A 40 -13.54 20.87 -21.12
C SER A 40 -14.23 21.65 -20.00
N HIS A 41 -14.70 22.85 -20.30
CA HIS A 41 -15.96 23.30 -19.74
C HIS A 41 -17.00 22.94 -20.78
N PRO A 42 -17.67 21.77 -20.69
CA PRO A 42 -19.00 21.71 -21.23
C PRO A 42 -19.78 22.76 -20.43
N SER A 43 -19.95 23.95 -20.98
CA SER A 43 -21.05 24.84 -20.65
C SER A 43 -22.33 24.21 -21.16
N SER A 44 -22.57 22.95 -20.79
CA SER A 44 -23.92 22.46 -20.64
C SER A 44 -24.37 23.14 -19.36
N GLU A 45 -25.14 24.21 -19.49
CA GLU A 45 -25.87 24.77 -18.37
C GLU A 45 -26.66 23.61 -17.76
N LEU A 46 -26.10 23.01 -16.70
CA LEU A 46 -26.79 22.01 -15.91
C LEU A 46 -28.04 22.73 -15.40
N LEU A 47 -29.19 22.43 -16.01
CA LEU A 47 -30.52 22.98 -15.70
C LEU A 47 -31.01 22.46 -14.33
N ALA A 48 -30.14 22.45 -13.33
CA ALA A 48 -30.42 22.07 -11.97
C ALA A 48 -30.56 23.35 -11.13
N PRO A 49 -31.67 23.53 -10.38
CA PRO A 49 -31.88 24.70 -9.52
C PRO A 49 -30.78 24.92 -8.48
N CYS A 50 -30.06 23.86 -8.11
CA CYS A 50 -28.80 23.95 -7.39
C CYS A 50 -27.81 22.91 -7.93
N ILE A 51 -26.59 23.35 -8.21
CA ILE A 51 -25.46 22.47 -8.54
C ILE A 51 -24.55 22.43 -7.32
N LEU A 52 -24.31 21.23 -6.78
CA LEU A 52 -23.31 21.04 -5.76
C LEU A 52 -21.93 21.38 -6.34
N GLN A 53 -21.18 22.27 -5.69
CA GLN A 53 -19.82 22.60 -6.09
C GLN A 53 -18.81 22.12 -5.05
N PHE A 54 -17.64 21.71 -5.51
CA PHE A 54 -16.49 21.41 -4.67
C PHE A 54 -15.25 22.10 -5.21
N ASN A 55 -14.62 22.95 -4.41
CA ASN A 55 -13.49 23.78 -4.84
C ASN A 55 -13.77 24.54 -6.14
N SER A 56 -14.96 25.16 -6.22
CA SER A 56 -15.47 25.87 -7.41
C SER A 56 -15.69 25.01 -8.66
N LEU A 57 -15.62 23.68 -8.54
CA LEU A 57 -15.92 22.74 -9.63
C LEU A 57 -17.33 22.16 -9.47
N PRO A 58 -18.13 22.08 -10.55
CA PRO A 58 -19.44 21.45 -10.50
C PRO A 58 -19.29 19.94 -10.27
N VAL A 59 -20.03 19.39 -9.31
CA VAL A 59 -20.03 17.96 -9.02
C VAL A 59 -21.09 17.29 -9.90
N ASP A 60 -20.63 16.73 -11.02
CA ASP A 60 -21.46 15.97 -11.96
C ASP A 60 -21.30 14.46 -11.75
N MET A 61 -21.52 14.01 -10.51
CA MET A 61 -21.51 12.60 -10.15
C MET A 61 -22.49 12.33 -9.02
N ASN A 62 -22.80 11.06 -8.78
CA ASN A 62 -23.70 10.66 -7.69
C ASN A 62 -23.24 11.26 -6.34
N ILE A 63 -24.08 12.11 -5.74
CA ILE A 63 -23.74 12.88 -4.52
C ILE A 63 -23.32 11.96 -3.36
N ARG A 64 -23.99 10.83 -3.17
CA ARG A 64 -23.65 9.87 -2.10
C ARG A 64 -22.27 9.26 -2.34
N LYS A 65 -21.97 8.88 -3.59
CA LYS A 65 -20.64 8.41 -3.98
C LYS A 65 -19.60 9.52 -3.75
N PHE A 66 -19.89 10.75 -4.16
CA PHE A 66 -18.99 11.88 -3.99
C PHE A 66 -18.64 12.17 -2.53
N ILE A 67 -19.64 12.21 -1.64
CA ILE A 67 -19.42 12.40 -0.21
C ILE A 67 -18.56 11.27 0.37
N ARG A 68 -18.83 10.01 -0.03
CA ARG A 68 -18.00 8.86 0.38
C ARG A 68 -16.57 9.02 -0.12
N ASP A 69 -16.38 9.43 -1.37
CA ASP A 69 -15.06 9.63 -1.97
C ASP A 69 -14.25 10.71 -1.22
N ILE A 70 -14.90 11.81 -0.79
CA ILE A 70 -14.28 12.81 0.09
C ILE A 70 -13.84 12.22 1.43
N LEU A 71 -14.74 11.50 2.11
CA LEU A 71 -14.45 10.91 3.43
C LEU A 71 -13.33 9.88 3.34
N ASP A 72 -13.35 9.07 2.29
CA ASP A 72 -12.32 8.09 1.99
C ASP A 72 -10.97 8.73 1.72
N ALA A 73 -10.93 9.83 0.94
CA ALA A 73 -9.71 10.58 0.65
C ALA A 73 -9.08 11.18 1.91
N LYS A 74 -9.91 11.81 2.76
CA LYS A 74 -9.49 12.35 4.06
C LYS A 74 -8.96 11.26 4.99
N SER A 75 -9.65 10.13 5.05
CA SER A 75 -9.26 9.00 5.90
C SER A 75 -7.93 8.41 5.46
N LEU A 76 -7.73 8.24 4.14
CA LEU A 76 -6.46 7.75 3.60
C LEU A 76 -5.31 8.72 3.87
N LEU A 77 -5.53 10.03 3.68
CA LEU A 77 -4.50 11.03 4.00
C LEU A 77 -4.14 10.98 5.49
N THR A 78 -5.14 10.94 6.37
CA THR A 78 -4.93 10.85 7.83
C THR A 78 -4.12 9.62 8.21
N LEU A 79 -4.40 8.47 7.56
CA LEU A 79 -3.63 7.25 7.75
C LEU A 79 -2.20 7.42 7.23
N ALA A 80 -2.02 7.91 6.00
CA ALA A 80 -0.72 8.02 5.34
C ALA A 80 0.24 8.95 6.08
N ILE A 81 -0.25 10.03 6.71
CA ILE A 81 0.60 10.98 7.45
C ILE A 81 0.97 10.53 8.87
N LEU A 82 0.48 9.37 9.34
CA LEU A 82 0.82 8.89 10.69
C LEU A 82 2.35 8.76 10.80
N PRO A 83 2.99 9.29 11.88
CA PRO A 83 4.44 9.31 12.02
C PRO A 83 5.13 7.97 11.81
N ARG A 84 4.45 6.87 12.15
CA ARG A 84 4.94 5.49 11.97
C ARG A 84 5.28 5.14 10.52
N PHE A 85 4.52 5.65 9.55
CA PHE A 85 4.80 5.44 8.13
C PHE A 85 5.91 6.34 7.59
N ASN A 86 6.23 7.43 8.30
CA ASN A 86 7.30 8.36 7.95
C ASN A 86 8.66 8.01 8.59
N SER A 87 8.70 7.08 9.55
CA SER A 87 9.94 6.70 10.26
C SER A 87 10.96 5.99 9.39
N TYR A 88 10.53 5.43 8.26
CA TYR A 88 11.27 4.40 7.53
C TYR A 88 11.54 4.77 6.06
N SER A 89 10.76 5.67 5.46
CA SER A 89 10.89 6.14 4.05
C SER A 89 9.79 7.16 3.74
N SER A 90 9.82 7.75 2.55
CA SER A 90 8.77 8.66 2.12
C SER A 90 7.46 7.90 1.91
N THR A 91 6.35 8.54 2.27
CA THR A 91 4.98 8.06 1.98
C THR A 91 4.72 7.95 0.47
N SER A 92 5.55 8.58 -0.36
CA SER A 92 5.55 8.43 -1.83
C SER A 92 5.98 7.04 -2.30
N ASP A 93 6.69 6.28 -1.47
CA ASP A 93 7.27 5.00 -1.89
C ASP A 93 6.25 3.85 -1.76
N ILE A 94 5.01 4.16 -1.35
CA ILE A 94 3.91 3.23 -1.14
C ILE A 94 2.85 3.48 -2.21
N ASP A 95 2.45 2.43 -2.92
CA ASP A 95 1.25 2.46 -3.74
C ASP A 95 0.02 2.37 -2.83
N TRP A 96 -0.48 3.53 -2.38
CA TRP A 96 -1.64 3.61 -1.50
C TRP A 96 -2.93 3.14 -2.17
N ALA A 97 -3.03 3.18 -3.50
CA ALA A 97 -4.19 2.69 -4.23
C ALA A 97 -4.25 1.16 -4.16
N CYS A 98 -3.15 0.51 -4.52
CA CYS A 98 -2.99 -0.95 -4.41
C CYS A 98 -3.09 -1.41 -2.95
N THR A 99 -2.43 -0.70 -2.03
CA THR A 99 -2.48 -0.99 -0.59
C THR A 99 -3.92 -0.93 -0.07
N LYS A 100 -4.67 0.15 -0.39
CA LYS A 100 -6.08 0.26 0.00
C LYS A 100 -6.91 -0.86 -0.61
N PHE A 101 -6.67 -1.21 -1.87
CA PHE A 101 -7.37 -2.33 -2.52
C PHE A 101 -7.16 -3.64 -1.75
N CYS A 102 -5.90 -4.01 -1.48
CA CYS A 102 -5.55 -5.26 -0.78
C CYS A 102 -5.94 -5.28 0.71
N LEU A 103 -6.12 -4.11 1.33
CA LEU A 103 -6.65 -3.98 2.69
C LEU A 103 -8.18 -4.08 2.72
N ASN A 104 -8.86 -3.52 1.71
CA ASN A 104 -10.32 -3.43 1.67
C ASN A 104 -10.99 -4.65 1.06
N ASN A 105 -10.29 -5.46 0.26
CA ASN A 105 -10.87 -6.64 -0.39
C ASN A 105 -11.08 -7.77 0.63
N ASN A 106 -11.94 -7.47 1.59
CA ASN A 106 -12.31 -8.32 2.70
C ASN A 106 -13.34 -9.39 2.27
N LYS A 107 -13.35 -9.79 1.00
CA LYS A 107 -14.29 -10.80 0.48
C LYS A 107 -14.16 -12.15 1.19
N GLN A 108 -13.06 -12.39 1.91
CA GLN A 108 -12.86 -13.56 2.77
C GLN A 108 -13.32 -13.38 4.23
N PHE A 109 -13.78 -12.20 4.65
CA PHE A 109 -14.19 -11.94 6.06
C PHE A 109 -15.69 -12.09 6.32
N VAL A 110 -16.51 -12.35 5.30
CA VAL A 110 -17.99 -12.29 5.38
C VAL A 110 -18.64 -13.63 5.77
N SER A 111 -17.93 -14.56 6.41
CA SER A 111 -18.57 -15.70 7.09
C SER A 111 -18.13 -15.87 8.55
N HIS A 112 -19.13 -16.00 9.43
CA HIS A 112 -19.05 -15.95 10.88
C HIS A 112 -18.26 -17.11 11.49
N TRP A 113 -16.98 -16.94 11.83
CA TRP A 113 -16.21 -17.89 12.66
C TRP A 113 -15.29 -17.15 13.64
N ASN A 114 -15.27 -17.62 14.90
CA ASN A 114 -14.64 -16.96 16.06
C ASN A 114 -13.11 -16.72 15.97
N GLY A 115 -12.41 -17.21 14.94
CA GLY A 115 -10.98 -16.94 14.70
C GLY A 115 -10.68 -15.78 13.72
N ARG A 116 -11.67 -15.30 12.95
CA ARG A 116 -11.46 -14.26 11.93
C ARG A 116 -11.25 -12.86 12.51
N SER A 117 -11.79 -12.58 13.69
CA SER A 117 -11.61 -11.31 14.39
C SER A 117 -10.16 -11.12 14.86
N GLU A 118 -9.48 -12.20 15.26
CA GLU A 118 -8.10 -12.16 15.75
C GLU A 118 -7.11 -11.92 14.62
N PHE A 119 -7.29 -12.61 13.48
CA PHE A 119 -6.48 -12.37 12.30
C PHE A 119 -6.71 -10.97 11.71
N CYS A 120 -7.96 -10.49 11.64
CA CYS A 120 -8.24 -9.08 11.32
C CYS A 120 -7.48 -8.14 12.26
N SER A 121 -7.60 -8.38 13.56
CA SER A 121 -6.96 -7.57 14.59
C SER A 121 -5.44 -7.59 14.41
N PHE A 122 -4.86 -8.75 14.11
CA PHE A 122 -3.45 -8.90 13.79
C PHE A 122 -3.07 -8.04 12.59
N ARG A 123 -3.74 -8.17 11.44
CA ARG A 123 -3.44 -7.37 10.23
C ARG A 123 -3.53 -5.87 10.49
N ILE A 124 -4.58 -5.40 11.17
CA ILE A 124 -4.73 -3.98 11.49
C ILE A 124 -3.65 -3.52 12.47
N LYS A 125 -3.36 -4.30 13.52
CA LYS A 125 -2.27 -3.97 14.46
C LYS A 125 -0.91 -4.01 13.78
N LEU A 126 -0.72 -4.89 12.81
CA LEU A 126 0.51 -5.05 12.06
C LEU A 126 0.75 -3.86 11.13
N LEU A 127 -0.26 -3.49 10.33
CA LEU A 127 -0.27 -2.27 9.52
C LEU A 127 0.05 -1.02 10.36
N LEU A 128 -0.45 -0.99 11.59
CA LEU A 128 -0.33 0.15 12.49
C LEU A 128 0.89 0.08 13.43
N ASP A 129 1.81 -0.88 13.34
CA ASP A 129 2.91 -1.04 14.32
C ASP A 129 2.40 -1.05 15.79
N MET A 130 1.27 -1.72 16.02
CA MET A 130 0.54 -1.79 17.28
C MET A 130 0.49 -3.19 17.90
N LEU A 131 1.15 -4.18 17.28
CA LEU A 131 1.30 -5.50 17.87
C LEU A 131 1.99 -5.41 19.24
N PRO A 132 1.59 -6.24 20.22
CA PRO A 132 2.18 -6.23 21.56
C PRO A 132 3.57 -6.88 21.59
N THR A 133 4.53 -6.27 20.89
CA THR A 133 5.97 -6.52 21.06
C THR A 133 6.44 -5.98 22.41
N LEU A 134 7.55 -6.48 22.95
CA LEU A 134 8.07 -5.97 24.23
C LEU A 134 8.29 -4.46 24.21
N THR A 135 8.87 -3.90 23.14
CA THR A 135 9.07 -2.45 23.00
C THR A 135 7.76 -1.67 23.02
N THR A 136 6.71 -2.20 22.39
CA THR A 136 5.37 -1.59 22.42
C THR A 136 4.76 -1.65 23.82
N LEU A 137 4.97 -2.75 24.54
CA LEU A 137 4.48 -2.95 25.90
C LEU A 137 5.23 -2.08 26.93
N GLN A 138 6.55 -1.97 26.82
CA GLN A 138 7.40 -1.04 27.60
C GLN A 138 6.90 0.40 27.47
N ARG A 139 6.55 0.83 26.25
CA ARG A 139 5.99 2.17 26.02
C ARG A 139 4.58 2.35 26.62
N ARG A 140 3.72 1.33 26.54
CA ARG A 140 2.32 1.42 27.00
C ARG A 140 2.14 1.22 28.50
N LYS A 141 2.99 0.39 29.11
CA LYS A 141 2.93 0.00 30.53
C LYS A 141 4.34 -0.06 31.13
N PRO A 142 5.06 1.08 31.23
CA PRO A 142 6.44 1.11 31.73
C PRO A 142 6.57 0.65 33.19
N HIS A 143 5.49 0.71 33.97
CA HIS A 143 5.43 0.20 35.34
C HIS A 143 5.37 -1.34 35.42
N LEU A 144 4.99 -2.04 34.34
CA LEU A 144 4.96 -3.51 34.29
C LEU A 144 6.14 -4.10 33.52
N TYR A 145 6.60 -3.41 32.47
CA TYR A 145 7.64 -3.91 31.58
C TYR A 145 8.91 -3.07 31.74
N ASN A 146 9.96 -3.68 32.29
CA ASN A 146 11.24 -3.02 32.52
C ASN A 146 11.87 -2.59 31.17
N PRO A 147 12.26 -1.32 31.00
CA PRO A 147 12.96 -0.83 29.80
C PRO A 147 14.26 -1.56 29.47
N SER A 148 14.94 -2.17 30.45
CA SER A 148 16.19 -2.91 30.23
C SER A 148 15.98 -4.32 29.68
N TRP A 149 14.74 -4.81 29.63
CA TRP A 149 14.46 -6.12 29.06
C TRP A 149 14.64 -6.10 27.54
N LEU A 150 15.42 -7.07 27.06
CA LEU A 150 15.66 -7.31 25.66
C LEU A 150 14.69 -8.36 25.13
N CYS A 151 14.78 -8.64 23.83
CA CYS A 151 13.97 -9.63 23.16
C CYS A 151 13.98 -10.96 23.93
N PRO A 152 12.82 -11.46 24.38
CA PRO A 152 12.75 -12.70 25.16
C PRO A 152 13.32 -13.93 24.44
N GLN A 153 13.43 -13.87 23.12
CA GLN A 153 13.92 -14.97 22.29
C GLN A 153 15.45 -14.97 22.16
N CYS A 154 16.05 -13.85 21.75
CA CYS A 154 17.50 -13.79 21.50
C CYS A 154 18.31 -13.10 22.61
N ASN A 155 17.65 -12.36 23.50
CA ASN A 155 18.24 -11.57 24.58
C ASN A 155 19.38 -10.63 24.14
N SER A 156 19.39 -10.17 22.88
CA SER A 156 20.47 -9.35 22.32
C SER A 156 20.04 -7.95 21.91
N LEU A 157 18.82 -7.80 21.39
CA LEU A 157 18.28 -6.52 20.92
C LEU A 157 16.87 -6.27 21.48
N PRO A 158 16.38 -5.02 21.49
CA PRO A 158 14.98 -4.74 21.79
C PRO A 158 14.05 -5.47 20.81
N GLU A 159 12.96 -6.05 21.31
CA GLU A 159 11.94 -6.67 20.46
C GLU A 159 11.07 -5.60 19.79
N THR A 160 11.56 -5.04 18.69
CA THR A 160 10.76 -4.21 17.77
C THR A 160 9.94 -5.10 16.85
N LEU A 161 8.99 -4.49 16.11
CA LEU A 161 8.26 -5.24 15.09
C LEU A 161 9.20 -5.74 13.98
N ASP A 162 10.20 -4.96 13.58
CA ASP A 162 11.17 -5.41 12.59
C ASP A 162 12.01 -6.56 13.14
N HIS A 163 12.48 -6.44 14.40
CA HIS A 163 13.24 -7.51 15.05
C HIS A 163 12.43 -8.81 15.19
N LEU A 164 11.10 -8.74 15.34
CA LEU A 164 10.23 -9.93 15.39
C LEU A 164 10.44 -10.83 14.17
N TRP A 165 10.57 -10.25 12.96
CA TRP A 165 10.76 -11.00 11.72
C TRP A 165 12.21 -11.49 11.54
N THR A 166 13.15 -10.84 12.20
CA THR A 166 14.59 -11.03 11.97
C THR A 166 15.33 -11.59 13.17
N CYS A 167 14.60 -11.96 14.22
CA CYS A 167 15.16 -12.43 15.47
C CYS A 167 15.93 -13.74 15.20
N PRO A 168 17.24 -13.79 15.51
CA PRO A 168 18.10 -14.94 15.21
C PRO A 168 17.93 -16.07 16.25
N TYR A 169 16.69 -16.41 16.61
CA TYR A 169 16.38 -17.31 17.73
C TYR A 169 17.18 -18.64 17.68
N ILE A 170 17.51 -19.13 18.88
CA ILE A 170 18.56 -20.14 19.15
C ILE A 170 18.16 -21.57 18.72
N LEU A 171 16.87 -21.88 18.54
CA LEU A 171 16.44 -23.19 18.04
C LEU A 171 16.35 -23.20 16.50
N PRO A 172 17.24 -23.92 15.79
CA PRO A 172 17.29 -23.93 14.33
C PRO A 172 15.98 -24.32 13.66
N GLU A 173 15.19 -25.21 14.30
CA GLU A 173 13.90 -25.68 13.77
C GLU A 173 12.78 -24.62 13.82
N PHE A 174 12.96 -23.53 14.58
CA PHE A 174 11.95 -22.48 14.78
C PHE A 174 12.52 -21.07 14.56
N SER A 175 13.54 -20.95 13.71
CA SER A 175 14.13 -19.65 13.40
C SER A 175 13.12 -18.76 12.68
N LEU A 176 12.67 -17.71 13.36
CA LEU A 176 11.71 -16.74 12.82
C LEU A 176 12.22 -16.11 11.52
N LEU A 177 13.52 -15.84 11.43
CA LEU A 177 14.15 -15.30 10.23
C LEU A 177 14.09 -16.29 9.06
N ILE A 178 14.35 -17.58 9.30
CA ILE A 178 14.28 -18.60 8.23
C ILE A 178 12.83 -18.77 7.78
N THR A 179 11.88 -18.86 8.71
CA THR A 179 10.45 -18.92 8.38
C THR A 179 10.02 -17.69 7.57
N PHE A 180 10.40 -16.49 8.00
CA PHE A 180 10.09 -15.26 7.28
C PHE A 180 10.62 -15.26 5.85
N LYS A 181 11.90 -15.65 5.65
CA LYS A 181 12.50 -15.76 4.31
C LYS A 181 11.77 -16.77 3.44
N THR A 182 11.42 -17.94 3.97
CA THR A 182 10.68 -18.97 3.25
C THR A 182 9.30 -18.47 2.82
N LEU A 183 8.58 -17.78 3.71
CA LEU A 183 7.27 -17.20 3.41
C LEU A 183 7.35 -16.10 2.36
N LEU A 184 8.36 -15.24 2.42
CA LEU A 184 8.52 -14.21 1.40
C LEU A 184 8.92 -14.81 0.05
N LEU A 185 9.78 -15.83 0.04
CA LEU A 185 10.13 -16.55 -1.18
C LEU A 185 8.88 -17.18 -1.81
N ALA A 186 8.03 -17.80 -0.99
CA ALA A 186 6.76 -18.36 -1.44
C ALA A 186 5.82 -17.28 -2.01
N LEU A 187 5.72 -16.12 -1.35
CA LEU A 187 4.95 -14.97 -1.86
C LEU A 187 5.47 -14.51 -3.23
N ARG A 188 6.79 -14.35 -3.36
CA ARG A 188 7.45 -13.94 -4.61
C ARG A 188 7.15 -14.92 -5.74
N THR A 189 7.30 -16.21 -5.49
CA THR A 189 7.04 -17.26 -6.49
C THR A 189 5.57 -17.26 -6.89
N ASN A 190 4.64 -17.17 -5.92
CA ASN A 190 3.21 -17.14 -6.20
C ASN A 190 2.81 -15.93 -7.06
N PHE A 191 3.33 -14.74 -6.76
CA PHE A 191 3.13 -13.59 -7.62
C PHE A 191 3.66 -13.81 -9.03
N LEU A 192 4.90 -14.28 -9.15
CA LEU A 192 5.54 -14.51 -10.44
C LEU A 192 4.70 -15.48 -11.29
N ASP A 193 4.30 -16.62 -10.73
CA ASP A 193 3.48 -17.63 -11.40
C ASP A 193 2.15 -17.05 -11.87
N LYS A 194 1.49 -16.24 -11.02
CA LYS A 194 0.22 -15.58 -11.37
C LYS A 194 0.40 -14.53 -12.46
N PHE A 195 1.47 -13.76 -12.46
CA PHE A 195 1.75 -12.77 -13.50
C PHE A 195 2.13 -13.43 -14.83
N LEU A 196 2.90 -14.51 -14.81
CA LEU A 196 3.22 -15.31 -16.00
C LEU A 196 1.96 -15.95 -16.61
N SER A 197 0.98 -16.29 -15.78
CA SER A 197 -0.30 -16.87 -16.22
C SER A 197 -1.35 -15.82 -16.62
N ALA A 198 -1.13 -14.55 -16.30
CA ALA A 198 -2.10 -13.49 -16.54
C ALA A 198 -2.00 -12.93 -17.96
N SER A 199 -3.13 -12.44 -18.49
CA SER A 199 -3.14 -11.71 -19.75
C SER A 199 -2.43 -10.36 -19.59
N SER A 200 -1.26 -10.24 -20.19
CA SER A 200 -0.51 -8.98 -20.28
C SER A 200 -1.04 -8.09 -21.41
N LEU A 201 -0.80 -6.78 -21.29
CA LEU A 201 -1.14 -5.79 -22.33
C LEU A 201 -0.18 -5.84 -23.51
N ILE A 202 1.06 -6.26 -23.25
CA ILE A 202 2.17 -6.39 -24.20
C ILE A 202 2.84 -7.74 -23.91
N PRO A 203 3.39 -8.45 -24.91
CA PRO A 203 4.16 -9.67 -24.68
C PRO A 203 5.24 -9.47 -23.61
N LEU A 204 5.31 -10.39 -22.65
CA LEU A 204 6.34 -10.34 -21.60
C LEU A 204 7.71 -10.68 -22.21
N PRO A 205 8.76 -9.90 -21.93
CA PRO A 205 10.11 -10.24 -22.37
C PRO A 205 10.63 -11.47 -21.63
N ASP A 206 11.58 -12.20 -22.23
CA ASP A 206 12.23 -13.35 -21.59
C ASP A 206 12.95 -12.96 -20.28
N SER A 207 13.37 -11.70 -20.15
CA SER A 207 14.00 -11.15 -18.95
C SER A 207 13.02 -10.86 -17.81
N PHE A 208 11.71 -10.88 -18.04
CA PHE A 208 10.70 -10.43 -17.06
C PHE A 208 10.85 -11.12 -15.69
N ALA A 209 11.00 -12.44 -15.67
CA ALA A 209 11.14 -13.20 -14.43
C ALA A 209 12.44 -12.84 -13.69
N ALA A 210 13.55 -12.67 -14.42
CA ALA A 210 14.82 -12.27 -13.83
C ALA A 210 14.71 -10.86 -13.24
N GLU A 211 14.18 -9.89 -13.98
CA GLU A 211 13.97 -8.51 -13.53
C GLU A 211 13.02 -8.43 -12.33
N PHE A 212 11.94 -9.20 -12.34
CA PHE A 212 11.00 -9.28 -11.22
C PHE A 212 11.68 -9.78 -9.94
N THR A 213 12.52 -10.81 -10.04
CA THR A 213 13.14 -11.44 -8.86
C THR A 213 14.25 -10.61 -8.22
N VAL A 214 14.85 -9.67 -8.95
CA VAL A 214 15.90 -8.77 -8.45
C VAL A 214 15.36 -7.47 -7.86
N LEU A 215 14.04 -7.23 -7.88
CA LEU A 215 13.45 -6.05 -7.25
C LEU A 215 13.81 -5.98 -5.75
N ASP A 216 14.14 -4.78 -5.27
CA ASP A 216 14.59 -4.54 -3.89
C ASP A 216 13.61 -4.99 -2.81
N CYS A 217 12.32 -5.10 -3.15
CA CYS A 217 11.29 -5.55 -2.24
C CYS A 217 11.39 -7.04 -1.87
N TRP A 218 12.22 -7.82 -2.58
CA TRP A 218 12.52 -9.22 -2.26
C TRP A 218 13.78 -9.41 -1.42
N ASN A 219 14.60 -8.38 -1.25
CA ASN A 219 15.87 -8.48 -0.54
C ASN A 219 15.63 -8.65 0.96
N CYS A 220 16.02 -9.80 1.53
CA CYS A 220 15.95 -10.02 2.97
C CYS A 220 17.23 -10.54 3.62
N ASP A 221 18.36 -10.19 3.02
CA ASP A 221 19.71 -10.46 3.53
C ASP A 221 20.64 -9.23 3.41
N PRO A 222 20.53 -8.24 4.33
CA PRO A 222 19.51 -8.09 5.37
C PRO A 222 18.14 -7.63 4.81
N PRO A 223 17.04 -7.77 5.59
CA PRO A 223 15.70 -7.25 5.29
C PRO A 223 15.73 -5.80 4.80
N SER A 224 15.41 -5.62 3.52
CA SER A 224 15.19 -4.29 2.97
C SER A 224 13.95 -3.67 3.62
N ILE A 225 13.92 -2.34 3.64
CA ILE A 225 12.76 -1.58 4.11
C ILE A 225 11.48 -1.95 3.34
N PHE A 226 11.63 -2.32 2.06
CA PHE A 226 10.54 -2.72 1.19
C PHE A 226 10.06 -4.15 1.48
N CYS A 227 10.98 -5.09 1.79
CA CYS A 227 10.65 -6.43 2.29
C CYS A 227 9.81 -6.34 3.59
N LEU A 228 10.21 -5.47 4.53
CA LEU A 228 9.48 -5.21 5.78
C LEU A 228 8.16 -4.42 5.61
N ARG A 229 7.89 -3.84 4.44
CA ARG A 229 6.60 -3.20 4.14
C ARG A 229 5.54 -4.23 3.74
N PHE A 230 5.93 -5.32 3.07
CA PHE A 230 4.99 -6.40 2.78
C PHE A 230 4.44 -7.03 4.06
N THR A 231 5.24 -7.14 5.13
CA THR A 231 4.72 -7.64 6.41
C THR A 231 3.63 -6.74 6.97
N ARG A 232 3.68 -5.43 6.69
CA ARG A 232 2.66 -4.44 7.10
C ARG A 232 1.49 -4.34 6.13
N GLY A 233 1.49 -5.11 5.05
CA GLY A 233 0.52 -5.00 3.95
C GLY A 233 0.66 -3.74 3.12
N LEU A 234 1.81 -3.06 3.17
CA LEU A 234 2.11 -1.87 2.39
C LEU A 234 2.78 -2.28 1.08
N ILE A 235 2.23 -1.85 -0.05
CA ILE A 235 2.73 -2.23 -1.38
C ILE A 235 3.77 -1.22 -1.86
N PRO A 236 5.01 -1.65 -2.17
CA PRO A 236 6.01 -0.75 -2.74
C PRO A 236 5.57 -0.23 -4.10
N ILE A 237 5.71 1.08 -4.33
CA ILE A 237 5.38 1.69 -5.62
C ILE A 237 6.31 1.21 -6.75
N SER A 238 7.55 0.86 -6.44
CA SER A 238 8.50 0.30 -7.39
C SER A 238 7.99 -1.02 -8.00
N LEU A 239 7.33 -1.87 -7.20
CA LEU A 239 6.72 -3.10 -7.68
C LEU A 239 5.57 -2.81 -8.65
N THR A 240 4.65 -1.92 -8.28
CA THR A 240 3.47 -1.64 -9.12
C THR A 240 3.83 -0.84 -10.37
N MET A 241 4.87 0.01 -10.33
CA MET A 241 5.43 0.66 -11.52
C MET A 241 6.08 -0.35 -12.47
N PHE A 242 6.90 -1.27 -11.96
CA PHE A 242 7.51 -2.34 -12.78
C PHE A 242 6.43 -3.16 -13.48
N LEU A 243 5.42 -3.62 -12.73
CA LEU A 243 4.31 -4.39 -13.27
C LEU A 243 3.41 -3.57 -14.20
N GLY A 244 3.28 -2.27 -13.96
CA GLY A 244 2.47 -1.33 -14.74
C GLY A 244 2.94 -1.16 -16.19
N ASN A 245 4.17 -1.53 -16.49
CA ASN A 245 4.69 -1.59 -17.87
C ASN A 245 4.01 -2.69 -18.70
N TYR A 246 3.44 -3.71 -18.05
CA TYR A 246 2.96 -4.93 -18.69
C TYR A 246 1.48 -5.22 -18.41
N PHE A 247 0.95 -4.78 -17.28
CA PHE A 247 -0.39 -5.14 -16.81
C PHE A 247 -1.22 -3.91 -16.46
N SER A 248 -2.55 -4.04 -16.57
CA SER A 248 -3.45 -3.00 -16.07
C SER A 248 -3.39 -2.89 -14.54
N SER A 249 -3.64 -1.70 -13.99
CA SER A 249 -3.67 -1.51 -12.53
C SER A 249 -4.64 -2.48 -11.84
N PHE A 250 -5.80 -2.73 -12.43
CA PHE A 250 -6.78 -3.67 -11.89
C PHE A 250 -6.25 -5.11 -11.86
N THR A 251 -5.56 -5.55 -12.92
CA THR A 251 -4.92 -6.87 -12.99
C THR A 251 -3.87 -7.00 -11.89
N ILE A 252 -3.01 -5.99 -11.72
CA ILE A 252 -1.98 -5.95 -10.68
C ILE A 252 -2.62 -6.09 -9.30
N TRP A 253 -3.59 -5.22 -8.98
CA TRP A 253 -4.24 -5.23 -7.67
C TRP A 253 -4.92 -6.57 -7.37
N SER A 254 -5.60 -7.15 -8.37
CA SER A 254 -6.31 -8.42 -8.23
C SER A 254 -5.35 -9.60 -8.03
N ILE A 255 -4.21 -9.61 -8.71
CA ILE A 255 -3.19 -10.67 -8.57
C ILE A 255 -2.49 -10.57 -7.21
N LEU A 256 -2.18 -9.36 -6.75
CA LEU A 256 -1.48 -9.15 -5.47
C LEU A 256 -2.35 -9.48 -4.26
N ASP A 257 -3.65 -9.21 -4.32
CA ASP A 257 -4.56 -9.27 -3.17
C ASP A 257 -4.57 -10.61 -2.42
N THR A 258 -4.89 -11.72 -3.09
CA THR A 258 -5.01 -13.03 -2.42
C THR A 258 -3.68 -13.55 -1.87
N PRO A 259 -2.57 -13.58 -2.62
CA PRO A 259 -1.31 -14.07 -2.08
C PRO A 259 -0.76 -13.20 -0.93
N LEU A 260 -1.03 -11.89 -0.92
CA LEU A 260 -0.70 -11.04 0.25
C LEU A 260 -1.52 -11.39 1.48
N HIS A 261 -2.79 -11.69 1.29
CA HIS A 261 -3.65 -12.13 2.38
C HIS A 261 -3.13 -13.44 2.98
N ASP A 262 -2.82 -14.42 2.13
CA ASP A 262 -2.29 -15.72 2.54
C ASP A 262 -0.93 -15.58 3.22
N PHE A 263 -0.04 -14.74 2.69
CA PHE A 263 1.23 -14.41 3.32
C PHE A 263 1.06 -13.82 4.72
N HIS A 264 0.15 -12.87 4.92
CA HIS A 264 -0.15 -12.36 6.26
C HIS A 264 -0.72 -13.44 7.18
N PHE A 265 -1.54 -14.34 6.66
CA PHE A 265 -2.09 -15.46 7.42
C PHE A 265 -0.98 -16.40 7.87
N ASP A 266 -0.01 -16.71 7.01
CA ASP A 266 1.15 -17.51 7.37
C ASP A 266 2.04 -16.80 8.40
N LEU A 267 2.26 -15.48 8.28
CA LEU A 267 2.94 -14.71 9.34
C LEU A 267 2.20 -14.80 10.67
N TYR A 268 0.86 -14.77 10.65
CA TYR A 268 0.04 -14.90 11.85
C TYR A 268 0.22 -16.28 12.49
N VAL A 269 0.05 -17.35 11.71
CA VAL A 269 0.05 -18.71 12.23
C VAL A 269 1.45 -19.19 12.61
N GLN A 270 2.43 -19.00 11.73
CA GLN A 270 3.75 -19.62 11.87
C GLN A 270 4.69 -18.82 12.77
N ILE A 271 4.55 -17.49 12.80
CA ILE A 271 5.44 -16.61 13.58
C ILE A 271 4.70 -16.03 14.78
N TRP A 272 3.60 -15.31 14.55
CA TRP A 272 2.96 -14.52 15.60
C TRP A 272 2.35 -15.38 16.72
N LEU A 273 1.65 -16.47 16.40
CA LEU A 273 1.08 -17.37 17.41
C LEU A 273 2.17 -18.04 18.24
N CYS A 274 3.18 -18.62 17.58
CA CYS A 274 4.32 -19.26 18.25
C CYS A 274 5.02 -18.29 19.22
N ARG A 275 5.33 -17.08 18.74
CA ARG A 275 5.91 -16.03 19.59
C ARG A 275 4.97 -15.64 20.73
N SER A 276 3.66 -15.52 20.48
CA SER A 276 2.69 -15.09 21.50
C SER A 276 2.56 -16.10 22.64
N ILE A 277 2.59 -17.40 22.32
CA ILE A 277 2.61 -18.49 23.31
C ILE A 277 3.88 -18.40 24.15
N PHE A 278 5.05 -18.30 23.50
CA PHE A 278 6.33 -18.16 24.20
C PHE A 278 6.36 -16.93 25.11
N PHE A 279 5.93 -15.78 24.58
CA PHE A 279 5.89 -14.52 25.31
C PHE A 279 4.97 -14.59 26.53
N HIS A 280 3.85 -15.31 26.46
CA HIS A 280 2.96 -15.51 27.59
C HIS A 280 3.62 -16.29 28.74
N HIS A 281 4.37 -17.35 28.42
CA HIS A 281 5.15 -18.09 29.42
C HIS A 281 6.28 -17.26 29.99
N TRP A 282 6.99 -16.52 29.14
CA TRP A 282 8.04 -15.59 29.57
C TRP A 282 7.49 -14.51 30.50
N GLU A 283 6.36 -13.87 30.18
CA GLU A 283 5.69 -12.89 31.06
C GLU A 283 5.37 -13.50 32.43
N SER A 284 4.87 -14.74 32.44
CA SER A 284 4.53 -15.45 33.68
C SER A 284 5.78 -15.71 34.52
N ALA A 285 6.91 -16.04 33.89
CA ALA A 285 8.20 -16.19 34.57
C ALA A 285 8.74 -14.86 35.15
N GLN A 286 8.38 -13.71 34.56
CA GLN A 286 8.64 -12.38 35.12
C GLN A 286 7.64 -11.97 36.22
N GLY A 287 6.71 -12.85 36.60
CA GLY A 287 5.67 -12.57 37.60
C GLY A 287 4.53 -11.67 37.10
N ILE A 288 4.40 -11.44 35.79
CA ILE A 288 3.36 -10.57 35.22
C ILE A 288 2.06 -11.35 35.09
N THR A 289 1.05 -10.97 35.89
CA THR A 289 -0.27 -11.63 35.88
C THR A 289 -1.28 -10.92 34.97
N LYS A 290 -2.34 -11.63 34.56
CA LYS A 290 -3.46 -11.05 33.80
C LYS A 290 -4.13 -9.88 34.53
N LYS A 291 -4.22 -9.96 35.87
CA LYS A 291 -4.80 -8.90 36.73
C LYS A 291 -4.00 -7.59 36.63
N MET A 292 -2.67 -7.68 36.66
CA MET A 292 -1.78 -6.53 36.47
C MET A 292 -1.93 -5.93 35.07
N LYS A 293 -2.11 -6.77 34.05
CA LYS A 293 -2.36 -6.31 32.68
C LYS A 293 -3.72 -5.61 32.52
N SER A 294 -4.73 -5.91 33.34
CA SER A 294 -6.04 -5.25 33.31
C SER A 294 -6.15 -3.99 34.19
N SER A 295 -5.25 -3.76 35.14
CA SER A 295 -5.32 -2.56 35.99
C SER A 295 -4.93 -1.30 35.18
N SER A 296 -5.73 -0.25 35.36
CA SER A 296 -5.57 1.08 34.74
C SER A 296 -4.55 1.97 35.45
N LEU A 297 -4.09 1.58 36.64
CA LEU A 297 -3.16 2.31 37.48
C LEU A 297 -2.02 1.39 37.90
N GLY A 298 -0.77 1.81 37.65
CA GLY A 298 0.34 1.36 38.47
C GLY A 298 0.19 1.96 39.87
N PRO A 299 0.72 1.32 40.93
CA PRO A 299 0.79 1.98 42.24
C PRO A 299 1.54 3.31 42.06
N SER A 300 0.99 4.38 42.63
CA SER A 300 1.58 5.72 42.60
C SER A 300 2.96 5.70 43.25
N SER A 301 4.01 5.44 42.47
CA SER A 301 5.38 5.70 42.88
C SER A 301 5.76 7.09 42.40
N THR A 302 5.88 7.98 43.37
CA THR A 302 6.56 9.29 43.40
C THR A 302 7.36 9.61 42.14
N PHE A 303 7.05 10.76 41.53
CA PHE A 303 7.79 11.42 40.47
C PHE A 303 9.31 11.31 40.68
N LEU A 304 9.97 10.44 39.91
CA LEU A 304 11.38 10.60 39.56
C LEU A 304 11.41 11.40 38.26
N PRO A 305 12.18 12.49 38.16
CA PRO A 305 12.30 13.22 36.91
C PRO A 305 12.89 12.25 35.88
N SER A 306 12.17 12.00 34.79
CA SER A 306 12.71 11.26 33.67
C SER A 306 14.02 11.93 33.25
N SER A 307 15.12 11.18 33.30
CA SER A 307 16.31 11.58 32.57
C SER A 307 15.89 11.86 31.14
N ASN A 308 16.14 13.10 30.70
CA ASN A 308 15.93 13.54 29.33
C ASN A 308 16.77 12.65 28.40
N ILE A 309 16.19 11.54 27.95
CA ILE A 309 16.63 10.93 26.70
C ILE A 309 16.24 11.94 25.64
N PRO A 310 17.20 12.51 24.88
CA PRO A 310 16.87 13.51 23.89
C PRO A 310 15.86 12.89 22.92
N PHE A 311 14.69 13.53 22.83
CA PHE A 311 13.90 13.49 21.63
C PHE A 311 14.85 13.91 20.50
N ASN A 312 15.39 12.96 19.75
CA ASN A 312 15.85 13.23 18.39
C ASN A 312 14.60 13.56 17.57
N THR A 313 14.11 14.78 17.79
CA THR A 313 13.32 15.57 16.85
C THR A 313 14.27 16.18 15.83
N SER A 314 15.16 15.36 15.27
CA SER A 314 15.63 15.63 13.92
C SER A 314 14.46 15.24 13.02
N THR A 315 13.50 16.14 12.85
CA THR A 315 12.59 16.11 11.69
C THR A 315 13.48 15.94 10.47
N PRO A 316 13.46 14.78 9.79
CA PRO A 316 14.06 14.73 8.47
C PRO A 316 13.27 15.74 7.63
N SER A 317 13.97 16.59 6.87
CA SER A 317 13.37 17.68 6.10
C SER A 317 12.13 17.18 5.37
N LEU A 318 10.98 17.72 5.77
CA LEU A 318 9.67 17.33 5.26
C LEU A 318 9.64 17.37 3.73
N ALA A 319 9.50 16.20 3.11
CA ALA A 319 8.63 16.09 1.95
C ALA A 319 7.18 16.18 2.46
N THR A 320 6.76 17.38 2.90
CA THR A 320 5.39 17.65 3.39
C THR A 320 4.41 17.33 2.28
N VAL A 321 3.63 16.27 2.50
CA VAL A 321 2.30 16.16 1.92
C VAL A 321 1.49 17.30 2.54
N SER A 322 0.95 18.20 1.72
CA SER A 322 0.08 19.26 2.24
C SER A 322 -1.11 18.61 2.94
N LEU A 323 -1.55 19.16 4.08
CA LEU A 323 -2.75 18.69 4.78
C LEU A 323 -4.01 18.78 3.89
N ASP A 324 -3.93 19.62 2.83
CA ASP A 324 -4.99 19.83 1.84
C ASP A 324 -4.84 18.98 0.57
N SER A 325 -3.88 18.03 0.52
CA SER A 325 -3.66 17.20 -0.68
C SER A 325 -4.90 16.38 -1.06
N TRP A 326 -5.77 16.04 -0.11
CA TRP A 326 -7.03 15.37 -0.44
C TRP A 326 -7.98 16.26 -1.28
N VAL A 327 -7.90 17.59 -1.14
CA VAL A 327 -8.69 18.54 -1.94
C VAL A 327 -8.25 18.47 -3.40
N SER A 328 -6.94 18.49 -3.67
CA SER A 328 -6.40 18.34 -5.03
C SER A 328 -6.79 17.00 -5.64
N TRP A 329 -6.73 15.88 -4.90
CA TRP A 329 -7.09 14.56 -5.43
C TRP A 329 -8.55 14.49 -5.88
N VAL A 330 -9.46 15.02 -5.05
CA VAL A 330 -10.89 15.07 -5.36
C VAL A 330 -11.15 16.05 -6.50
N SER A 331 -10.55 17.24 -6.50
CA SER A 331 -10.66 18.20 -7.61
C SER A 331 -10.20 17.60 -8.94
N PHE A 332 -9.08 16.87 -8.98
CA PHE A 332 -8.62 16.21 -10.20
C PHE A 332 -9.56 15.10 -10.67
N SER A 333 -10.22 14.37 -9.76
CA SER A 333 -11.22 13.37 -10.15
C SER A 333 -12.46 13.99 -10.80
N ILE A 334 -12.84 15.20 -10.37
CA ILE A 334 -13.93 15.96 -10.98
C ILE A 334 -13.51 16.46 -12.37
N ILE A 335 -12.29 16.99 -12.51
CA ILE A 335 -11.79 17.57 -13.78
C ILE A 335 -11.51 16.48 -14.83
N ARG A 336 -10.85 15.39 -14.45
CA ARG A 336 -10.32 14.38 -15.38
C ARG A 336 -11.16 13.11 -15.45
N GLY A 337 -12.19 12.98 -14.61
CA GLY A 337 -12.92 11.74 -14.42
C GLY A 337 -12.08 10.65 -13.73
N GLY A 338 -12.70 9.52 -13.42
CA GLY A 338 -12.05 8.40 -12.74
C GLY A 338 -12.09 8.48 -11.21
N SER A 339 -11.29 7.67 -10.54
CA SER A 339 -11.25 7.59 -9.07
C SER A 339 -10.29 8.64 -8.50
N TRP A 340 -10.65 9.31 -7.40
CA TRP A 340 -9.72 10.24 -6.71
C TRP A 340 -8.39 9.58 -6.34
N ILE A 341 -8.38 8.26 -6.14
CA ILE A 341 -7.17 7.52 -5.78
C ILE A 341 -6.13 7.43 -6.91
N SER A 342 -6.53 7.62 -8.17
CA SER A 342 -5.58 7.74 -9.29
C SER A 342 -4.93 9.12 -9.39
N HIS A 343 -5.31 10.06 -8.51
CA HIS A 343 -4.81 11.43 -8.52
C HIS A 343 -4.02 11.80 -7.26
N LEU A 344 -3.58 10.79 -6.49
CA LEU A 344 -2.71 10.98 -5.34
C LEU A 344 -1.43 11.75 -5.75
N ASP A 345 -1.20 12.94 -5.18
CA ASP A 345 -0.16 13.90 -5.60
C ASP A 345 1.27 13.35 -5.57
N PHE A 346 1.51 12.26 -4.84
CA PHE A 346 2.78 11.53 -4.81
C PHE A 346 3.16 10.94 -6.18
N TRP A 347 2.18 10.53 -6.99
CA TRP A 347 2.39 10.02 -8.35
C TRP A 347 2.96 11.09 -9.29
N ARG A 348 2.69 12.37 -9.01
CA ARG A 348 3.18 13.48 -9.83
C ARG A 348 4.62 13.89 -9.53
N ARG A 349 5.20 13.49 -8.40
CA ARG A 349 6.61 13.83 -8.07
C ARG A 349 7.63 12.92 -8.76
N LEU A 350 7.21 11.78 -9.33
CA LEU A 350 8.08 10.84 -10.04
C LEU A 350 7.92 10.85 -11.56
N THR A 351 6.91 11.56 -12.08
CA THR A 351 6.84 11.89 -13.51
C THR A 351 7.45 13.26 -13.71
N VAL A 352 8.74 13.30 -14.04
CA VAL A 352 9.33 14.48 -14.68
C VAL A 352 8.45 14.76 -15.91
N GLN A 353 7.61 15.79 -15.85
CA GLN A 353 7.05 16.34 -17.06
C GLN A 353 8.24 16.73 -17.93
N PRO A 354 8.36 16.25 -19.18
CA PRO A 354 9.27 16.88 -20.11
C PRO A 354 8.75 18.29 -20.34
N LEU A 355 9.31 19.25 -19.62
CA LEU A 355 9.28 20.66 -19.99
C LEU A 355 10.08 20.78 -21.28
N LEU A 356 9.45 20.43 -22.41
CA LEU A 356 9.88 20.88 -23.73
C LEU A 356 9.60 22.38 -23.80
N ARG A 357 10.51 23.14 -23.18
CA ARG A 357 10.64 24.57 -23.37
C ARG A 357 11.46 24.77 -24.64
N ILE A 358 10.82 24.59 -25.80
CA ILE A 358 11.40 25.06 -27.06
C ILE A 358 11.13 26.55 -27.11
N SER A 359 12.11 27.34 -26.71
CA SER A 359 12.19 28.76 -27.01
C SER A 359 12.66 28.92 -28.44
N PHE A 360 11.80 29.50 -29.29
CA PHE A 360 12.20 29.99 -30.60
C PHE A 360 12.84 31.37 -30.44
N TRP A 361 14.09 31.49 -30.90
CA TRP A 361 14.60 32.69 -31.54
C TRP A 361 15.01 32.30 -32.95
#